data_AF-A0AA95N8T0-F1
#
_entry.id   AF-A0AA95N8T0-F1
#
_cell.length_a   1.000
_cell.length_b   1.000
_cell.length_c   1.000
_cell.angle_alpha   90.00
_cell.angle_beta   90.00
_cell.angle_gamma   90.00
#
_symmetry.space_group_name_H-M   'P 1'
#
loop_
_entity.id
_entity.type
_entity.pdbx_description
1 polymer ?
#
loop_
_entity_poly.entity_id
_entity_poly.type
_entity_poly.pdbx_seq_one_letter_code
_entity_poly.pdbx_strand_id
1 'polypeptide(L)'
;MKVQHLVDKYGFCPVTEPDKRKRMIELTKRKVPKVTDIEEKREWLLKLKQLKRIDRSENDTLFFMYQYLGAEMNPEFEEPLIPKGVSIDMAPDFHRELTDILNVVSNEEVNKRIAWAAPRGHAKSAYLSNCFPLHQVVFQKRKYILIISETDSMSKKFIEYVANTLKFNALLREDFGELLSPKSQMNERDNQESFLSKAGILVEAS
;
A
#
# COMPACT_ATOMS: atom_id res chain seq x y z
N MET A 1 0.25 -9.17 -24.75
CA MET A 1 -1.21 -9.05 -24.63
C MET A 1 -1.48 -8.08 -23.49
N LYS A 2 -2.06 -6.91 -23.76
CA LYS A 2 -2.37 -5.90 -22.72
C LYS A 2 -3.29 -6.58 -21.70
N VAL A 3 -2.85 -6.69 -20.45
CA VAL A 3 -3.70 -7.14 -19.35
C VAL A 3 -4.76 -6.05 -19.17
N GLN A 4 -5.90 -6.28 -19.81
CA GLN A 4 -7.08 -5.46 -19.66
C GLN A 4 -7.52 -5.63 -18.21
N HIS A 5 -7.50 -4.53 -17.46
CA HIS A 5 -7.86 -4.52 -16.05
C HIS A 5 -9.15 -5.30 -15.84
N LEU A 6 -9.08 -6.45 -15.16
CA LEU A 6 -10.25 -7.17 -14.66
C LEU A 6 -10.83 -6.41 -13.46
N VAL A 7 -11.33 -5.20 -13.73
CA VAL A 7 -12.34 -4.52 -12.92
C VAL A 7 -13.69 -4.85 -13.58
N ASP A 8 -14.04 -6.13 -13.66
CA ASP A 8 -15.27 -6.53 -14.32
C ASP A 8 -16.44 -6.60 -13.34
N LYS A 9 -17.43 -5.73 -13.60
CA LYS A 9 -18.87 -5.93 -13.36
C LYS A 9 -19.39 -6.02 -11.92
N TYR A 10 -18.54 -6.22 -10.92
CA TYR A 10 -18.92 -6.16 -9.51
C TYR A 10 -18.00 -5.14 -8.82
N GLY A 11 -18.55 -4.00 -8.40
CA GLY A 11 -17.85 -2.91 -7.71
C GLY A 11 -17.29 -3.29 -6.34
N PHE A 12 -16.41 -4.29 -6.31
CA PHE A 12 -15.78 -4.78 -5.11
C PHE A 12 -14.35 -4.25 -5.05
N CYS A 13 -14.13 -3.25 -4.20
CA CYS A 13 -12.83 -2.93 -3.68
C CYS A 13 -12.62 -3.83 -2.44
N PRO A 14 -11.92 -4.98 -2.51
CA PRO A 14 -11.67 -5.86 -1.37
C PRO A 14 -10.93 -5.17 -0.21
N VAL A 15 -10.53 -3.93 -0.39
CA VAL A 15 -9.70 -3.17 0.54
C VAL A 15 -10.54 -2.51 1.62
N THR A 16 -11.82 -2.19 1.35
CA THR A 16 -12.70 -1.48 2.31
C THR A 16 -13.68 -2.39 3.07
N GLU A 17 -13.69 -3.70 2.80
CA GLU A 17 -14.58 -4.65 3.46
C GLU A 17 -13.82 -5.89 3.96
N PRO A 18 -13.11 -5.77 5.10
CA PRO A 18 -12.25 -6.83 5.63
C PRO A 18 -12.98 -8.17 5.81
N ASP A 19 -14.23 -8.15 6.27
CA ASP A 19 -15.01 -9.37 6.48
C ASP A 19 -15.37 -10.07 5.18
N LYS A 20 -15.72 -9.32 4.13
CA LYS A 20 -15.99 -9.90 2.81
C LYS A 20 -14.72 -10.48 2.21
N ARG A 21 -13.58 -9.80 2.37
CA ARG A 21 -12.28 -10.32 1.91
C ARG A 21 -11.90 -11.61 2.64
N LYS A 22 -12.05 -11.68 3.97
CA LYS A 22 -11.84 -12.91 4.76
C LYS A 22 -12.74 -14.05 4.31
N ARG A 23 -14.03 -13.78 4.08
CA ARG A 23 -14.98 -14.76 3.53
C ARG A 23 -14.54 -15.26 2.15
N MET A 24 -14.08 -14.36 1.27
CA MET A 24 -13.56 -14.75 -0.05
C MET A 24 -12.31 -15.61 0.06
N ILE A 25 -11.38 -15.30 0.97
CA ILE A 25 -10.21 -16.15 1.25
C ILE A 25 -10.65 -17.57 1.63
N GLU A 26 -11.64 -17.70 2.52
CA GLU A 26 -12.15 -18.99 2.94
C GLU A 26 -12.81 -19.76 1.78
N LEU A 27 -13.67 -19.10 1.01
CA LEU A 27 -14.32 -19.70 -0.15
C LEU A 27 -13.30 -20.17 -1.19
N THR A 28 -12.31 -19.33 -1.50
CA THR A 28 -11.25 -19.68 -2.45
C THR A 28 -10.38 -20.82 -1.92
N LYS A 29 -10.02 -20.84 -0.63
CA LYS A 29 -9.30 -21.98 0.00
C LYS A 29 -10.06 -23.29 -0.17
N ARG A 30 -11.39 -23.27 -0.03
CA ARG A 30 -12.25 -24.46 -0.22
C ARG A 30 -12.43 -24.84 -1.69
N LYS A 31 -12.37 -23.87 -2.61
CA LYS A 31 -12.54 -24.09 -4.05
C LYS A 31 -11.27 -24.68 -4.69
N VAL A 32 -10.08 -24.12 -4.42
CA VAL A 32 -8.81 -24.50 -5.06
C VAL A 32 -8.56 -26.03 -5.13
N PRO A 33 -8.78 -26.82 -4.05
CA PRO A 33 -8.56 -28.27 -4.11
C PRO A 33 -9.55 -29.02 -5.01
N LYS A 34 -10.73 -28.46 -5.24
CA LYS A 34 -11.81 -29.05 -6.04
C LYS A 34 -11.67 -28.75 -7.53
N VAL A 35 -10.84 -27.78 -7.91
CA VAL A 35 -10.60 -27.42 -9.31
C VAL A 35 -9.64 -28.45 -9.91
N THR A 36 -10.11 -29.18 -10.92
CA THR A 36 -9.35 -30.22 -11.62
C THR A 36 -8.57 -29.65 -12.79
N ASP A 37 -9.14 -28.66 -13.49
CA ASP A 37 -8.46 -27.97 -14.59
C ASP A 37 -7.22 -27.22 -14.08
N ILE A 38 -6.07 -27.40 -14.74
CA ILE A 38 -4.79 -26.89 -14.26
C ILE A 38 -4.71 -25.36 -14.41
N GLU A 39 -5.23 -24.81 -15.51
CA GLU A 39 -5.20 -23.38 -15.78
C GLU A 39 -6.13 -22.64 -14.83
N GLU A 40 -7.38 -23.09 -14.68
CA GLU A 40 -8.33 -22.53 -13.73
C GLU A 40 -7.78 -22.64 -12.29
N LYS A 41 -7.16 -23.77 -11.93
CA LYS A 41 -6.57 -23.94 -10.60
C LYS A 41 -5.45 -22.95 -10.35
N ARG A 42 -4.61 -22.67 -11.36
CA ARG A 42 -3.55 -21.66 -11.27
C ARG A 42 -4.13 -20.27 -11.04
N GLU A 43 -5.19 -19.89 -11.75
CA GLU A 43 -5.87 -18.60 -11.55
C GLU A 43 -6.42 -18.47 -10.13
N TRP A 44 -7.10 -19.50 -9.61
CA TRP A 44 -7.60 -19.49 -8.24
C TRP A 44 -6.49 -19.43 -7.19
N LEU A 45 -5.34 -20.08 -7.43
CA LEU A 45 -4.17 -19.98 -6.57
C LEU A 45 -3.58 -18.57 -6.55
N LEU A 46 -3.46 -17.93 -7.73
CA LEU A 46 -3.01 -16.55 -7.83
C LEU A 46 -3.97 -15.60 -7.11
N LYS A 47 -5.29 -15.79 -7.31
CA LYS A 47 -6.30 -15.00 -6.62
C LYS A 47 -6.22 -15.17 -5.10
N LEU A 48 -6.02 -16.40 -4.63
CA LEU A 48 -5.85 -16.68 -3.20
C LEU A 48 -4.59 -16.00 -2.64
N LYS A 49 -3.48 -16.02 -3.38
CA LYS A 49 -2.23 -15.37 -3.00
C LYS A 49 -2.42 -13.86 -2.87
N GLN A 50 -3.06 -13.23 -3.87
CA GLN A 50 -3.42 -11.82 -3.84
C GLN A 50 -4.31 -11.48 -2.63
N LEU A 51 -5.41 -12.20 -2.42
CA LEU A 51 -6.34 -11.93 -1.32
C LEU A 51 -5.65 -12.02 0.05
N LYS A 52 -4.83 -13.05 0.27
CA LYS A 52 -4.07 -13.21 1.52
C LYS A 52 -3.04 -12.10 1.72
N ARG A 53 -2.38 -11.68 0.64
CA ARG A 53 -1.38 -10.60 0.67
C ARG A 53 -2.03 -9.28 1.07
N ILE A 54 -3.13 -8.90 0.43
CA ILE A 54 -3.91 -7.68 0.78
C ILE A 54 -4.40 -7.75 2.23
N ASP A 55 -4.96 -8.90 2.63
CA ASP A 55 -5.52 -9.08 3.98
C ASP A 55 -4.49 -8.95 5.08
N ARG A 56 -3.31 -9.57 4.92
CA ARG A 56 -2.20 -9.39 5.86
C ARG A 56 -1.73 -7.94 5.89
N SER A 57 -1.58 -7.33 4.72
CA SER A 57 -1.02 -5.98 4.57
C SER A 57 -1.85 -4.89 5.25
N GLU A 58 -3.15 -5.11 5.49
CA GLU A 58 -3.99 -4.13 6.17
C GLU A 58 -3.60 -3.93 7.64
N ASN A 59 -3.14 -4.98 8.31
CA ASN A 59 -2.89 -4.98 9.76
C ASN A 59 -1.43 -5.28 10.13
N ASP A 60 -0.59 -5.55 9.12
CA ASP A 60 0.84 -5.77 9.26
C ASP A 60 1.53 -4.72 8.38
N THR A 61 1.67 -3.50 8.91
CA THR A 61 2.28 -2.36 8.18
C THR A 61 3.72 -2.68 7.75
N LEU A 62 4.46 -3.46 8.55
CA LEU A 62 5.80 -3.93 8.18
C LEU A 62 5.75 -4.81 6.93
N PHE A 63 4.86 -5.80 6.92
CA PHE A 63 4.67 -6.64 5.75
C PHE A 63 4.24 -5.83 4.53
N PHE A 64 3.32 -4.87 4.68
CA PHE A 64 2.94 -3.98 3.58
C PHE A 64 4.16 -3.27 2.97
N MET A 65 5.04 -2.70 3.81
CA MET A 65 6.24 -2.01 3.35
C MET A 65 7.17 -2.95 2.57
N TYR A 66 7.51 -4.11 3.11
CA TYR A 66 8.37 -5.09 2.43
C TYR A 66 7.73 -5.65 1.16
N GLN A 67 6.41 -5.84 1.17
CA GLN A 67 5.68 -6.43 0.06
C GLN A 67 5.53 -5.47 -1.12
N TYR A 68 5.19 -4.21 -0.89
CA TYR A 68 4.91 -3.26 -1.96
C TYR A 68 6.06 -2.29 -2.23
N LEU A 69 7.01 -2.10 -1.32
CA LEU A 69 8.12 -1.17 -1.48
C LEU A 69 9.49 -1.87 -1.53
N GLY A 70 9.51 -3.21 -1.49
CA GLY A 70 10.70 -4.03 -1.72
C GLY A 70 11.04 -4.20 -3.19
N ALA A 71 12.32 -4.01 -3.52
CA ALA A 71 12.85 -4.14 -4.87
C ALA A 71 12.73 -5.56 -5.44
N GLU A 72 12.75 -6.60 -4.60
CA GLU A 72 12.54 -7.98 -5.06
C GLU A 72 11.11 -8.23 -5.51
N MET A 73 10.15 -7.62 -4.82
CA MET A 73 8.73 -7.76 -5.13
C MET A 73 8.31 -6.84 -6.29
N ASN A 74 9.10 -5.79 -6.55
CA ASN A 74 8.81 -4.75 -7.54
C ASN A 74 10.07 -4.44 -8.37
N PRO A 75 10.55 -5.39 -9.19
CA PRO A 75 11.84 -5.26 -9.90
C PRO A 75 11.87 -4.13 -10.92
N GLU A 76 10.71 -3.74 -11.46
CA GLU A 76 10.55 -2.68 -12.46
C GLU A 76 10.18 -1.32 -11.84
N PHE A 77 10.00 -1.24 -10.52
CA PHE A 77 9.70 0.02 -9.85
C PHE A 77 11.01 0.79 -9.63
N GLU A 78 11.06 2.05 -10.05
CA GLU A 78 12.31 2.85 -10.07
C GLU A 78 12.79 3.25 -8.68
N GLU A 79 11.87 3.40 -7.71
CA GLU A 79 12.17 3.95 -6.38
C GLU A 79 11.78 3.01 -5.22
N PRO A 80 12.25 1.75 -5.19
CA PRO A 80 11.96 0.85 -4.09
C PRO A 80 12.62 1.37 -2.81
N LEU A 81 11.87 1.35 -1.71
CA LEU A 81 12.38 1.76 -0.40
C LEU A 81 13.30 0.71 0.22
N ILE A 82 13.00 -0.57 -0.02
CA ILE A 82 13.72 -1.70 0.54
C ILE A 82 14.57 -2.33 -0.57
N PRO A 83 15.91 -2.39 -0.41
CA PRO A 83 16.80 -2.84 -1.47
C PRO A 83 16.72 -4.36 -1.69
N LYS A 84 17.26 -4.82 -2.84
CA LYS A 84 17.36 -6.24 -3.16
C LYS A 84 18.22 -6.97 -2.12
N GLY A 85 17.88 -8.23 -1.81
CA GLY A 85 18.58 -9.05 -0.83
C GLY A 85 18.19 -8.80 0.63
N VAL A 86 17.23 -7.90 0.90
CA VAL A 86 16.74 -7.61 2.26
C VAL A 86 15.31 -8.11 2.40
N SER A 87 15.12 -9.18 3.19
CA SER A 87 13.80 -9.73 3.50
C SER A 87 13.23 -9.16 4.80
N ILE A 88 11.92 -9.34 5.01
CA ILE A 88 11.23 -8.93 6.24
C ILE A 88 11.80 -9.59 7.51
N ASP A 89 12.41 -10.77 7.38
CA ASP A 89 13.05 -11.46 8.51
C ASP A 89 14.31 -10.73 8.98
N MET A 90 14.94 -9.97 8.09
CA MET A 90 16.09 -9.11 8.38
C MET A 90 15.68 -7.71 8.88
N ALA A 91 14.38 -7.43 8.99
CA ALA A 91 13.90 -6.12 9.44
C ALA A 91 14.42 -5.81 10.86
N PRO A 92 15.08 -4.67 11.07
CA PRO A 92 15.53 -4.23 12.38
C PRO A 92 14.37 -4.11 13.37
N ASP A 93 14.63 -4.41 14.65
CA ASP A 93 13.63 -4.28 15.72
C ASP A 93 13.04 -2.87 15.80
N PHE A 94 13.84 -1.84 15.49
CA PHE A 94 13.38 -0.47 15.37
C PHE A 94 12.22 -0.29 14.38
N HIS A 95 12.26 -0.96 13.22
CA HIS A 95 11.16 -0.91 12.25
C HIS A 95 9.96 -1.74 12.69
N ARG A 96 10.18 -2.85 13.39
CA ARG A 96 9.11 -3.67 13.99
C ARG A 96 8.33 -2.84 15.02
N GLU A 97 9.03 -2.27 15.99
CA GLU A 97 8.42 -1.43 17.04
C GLU A 97 7.67 -0.23 16.47
N LEU A 98 8.28 0.49 15.51
CA LEU A 98 7.63 1.61 14.85
C LEU A 98 6.34 1.16 14.14
N THR A 99 6.38 0.07 13.38
CA THR A 99 5.21 -0.40 12.63
C THR A 99 4.12 -0.98 13.52
N ASP A 100 4.46 -1.59 14.66
CA ASP A 100 3.49 -2.02 15.66
C ASP A 100 2.71 -0.83 16.25
N ILE A 101 3.41 0.27 16.56
CA ILE A 101 2.76 1.52 16.98
C ILE A 101 1.83 2.05 15.87
N LEU A 102 2.27 2.01 14.61
CA LEU A 102 1.47 2.46 13.47
C LEU A 102 0.24 1.58 13.21
N ASN A 103 0.33 0.26 13.50
CA ASN A 103 -0.81 -0.65 13.45
C ASN A 103 -1.87 -0.23 14.48
N VAL A 104 -1.48 0.07 15.72
CA VAL A 104 -2.39 0.57 16.77
C VAL A 104 -3.06 1.88 16.35
N VAL A 105 -2.29 2.85 15.84
CA VAL A 105 -2.81 4.14 15.35
C VAL A 105 -3.78 3.95 14.18
N SER A 106 -3.57 2.95 13.34
CA SER A 106 -4.42 2.71 12.17
C SER A 106 -5.73 2.02 12.51
N ASN A 107 -5.71 1.08 13.47
CA ASN A 107 -6.74 0.06 13.64
C ASN A 107 -7.48 0.10 14.97
N GLU A 108 -6.84 0.58 16.03
CA GLU A 108 -7.36 0.45 17.40
C GLU A 108 -7.63 1.84 18.00
N GLU A 109 -6.61 2.69 18.02
CA GLU A 109 -6.68 4.04 18.58
C GLU A 109 -6.46 5.09 17.48
N VAL A 110 -7.48 5.29 16.64
CA VAL A 110 -7.41 6.14 15.42
C VAL A 110 -6.91 7.57 15.66
N ASN A 111 -7.18 8.12 16.86
CA ASN A 111 -6.81 9.48 17.27
C ASN A 111 -5.53 9.54 18.14
N LYS A 112 -4.83 8.42 18.31
CA LYS A 112 -3.61 8.36 19.13
C LYS A 112 -2.54 9.28 18.55
N ARG A 113 -1.93 10.07 19.43
CA ARG A 113 -0.83 10.97 19.09
C ARG A 113 0.48 10.29 19.43
N ILE A 114 1.37 10.20 18.46
CA ILE A 114 2.68 9.56 18.61
C ILE A 114 3.78 10.58 18.35
N ALA A 115 4.85 10.50 19.13
CA ALA A 115 6.09 11.23 18.89
C ALA A 115 7.22 10.21 18.86
N TRP A 116 7.93 10.15 17.73
CA TRP A 116 8.99 9.17 17.52
C TRP A 116 10.31 9.86 17.20
N ALA A 117 11.23 9.84 18.17
CA ALA A 117 12.55 10.44 18.04
C ALA A 117 13.62 9.34 17.88
N ALA A 118 14.47 9.47 16.87
CA ALA A 118 15.65 8.61 16.75
C ALA A 118 16.78 9.31 15.97
N PRO A 119 18.03 8.84 16.05
CA PRO A 119 19.16 9.39 15.31
C PRO A 119 19.00 9.30 13.78
N ARG A 120 19.86 10.00 13.03
CA ARG A 120 19.93 9.86 11.55
C ARG A 120 20.26 8.40 11.15
N GLY A 121 19.97 8.03 9.91
CA GLY A 121 20.26 6.68 9.38
C GLY A 121 19.22 5.59 9.69
N HIS A 122 18.18 5.89 10.47
CA HIS A 122 17.14 4.90 10.85
C HIS A 122 15.93 4.83 9.90
N ALA A 123 15.98 5.55 8.78
CA ALA A 123 14.90 5.62 7.78
C ALA A 123 13.49 6.02 8.32
N LYS A 124 13.44 6.79 9.41
CA LYS A 124 12.18 7.25 10.04
C LYS A 124 11.22 7.95 9.08
N SER A 125 11.69 8.96 8.35
CA SER A 125 10.86 9.71 7.39
C SER A 125 10.40 8.84 6.23
N ALA A 126 11.23 7.87 5.82
CA ALA A 126 10.84 6.87 4.83
C ALA A 126 9.61 6.08 5.32
N TYR A 127 9.58 5.64 6.57
CA TYR A 127 8.42 4.90 7.11
C TYR A 127 7.23 5.82 7.40
N LEU A 128 7.44 6.95 8.07
CA LEU A 128 6.37 7.83 8.57
C LEU A 128 5.79 8.79 7.52
N SER A 129 6.60 9.25 6.56
CA SER A 129 6.19 10.27 5.58
C SER A 129 5.98 9.72 4.17
N ASN A 130 6.53 8.55 3.85
CA ASN A 130 6.29 7.88 2.57
C ASN A 130 5.36 6.67 2.73
N CYS A 131 5.82 5.65 3.46
CA CYS A 131 5.14 4.37 3.51
C CYS A 131 3.79 4.42 4.22
N PHE A 132 3.74 5.11 5.36
CA PHE A 132 2.54 5.15 6.17
C PHE A 132 1.40 5.91 5.50
N PRO A 133 1.59 7.12 4.91
CA PRO A 133 0.57 7.77 4.11
C PRO A 133 0.07 6.89 2.96
N LEU A 134 0.97 6.21 2.25
CA LEU A 134 0.59 5.28 1.19
C LEU A 134 -0.34 4.16 1.71
N HIS A 135 0.02 3.52 2.83
CA HIS A 135 -0.82 2.52 3.50
C HIS A 135 -2.20 3.10 3.87
N GLN A 136 -2.24 4.29 4.45
CA GLN A 136 -3.50 4.94 4.82
C GLN A 136 -4.39 5.25 3.60
N VAL A 137 -3.79 5.62 2.46
CA VAL A 137 -4.50 5.88 1.20
C VAL A 137 -5.08 4.59 0.63
N VAL A 138 -4.26 3.54 0.44
CA VAL A 138 -4.72 2.32 -0.25
C VAL A 138 -5.79 1.61 0.56
N PHE A 139 -5.67 1.59 1.89
CA PHE A 139 -6.68 1.03 2.79
C PHE A 139 -7.78 2.02 3.20
N GLN A 140 -7.75 3.25 2.67
CA GLN A 140 -8.75 4.30 2.92
C GLN A 140 -9.00 4.61 4.40
N LYS A 141 -7.98 4.42 5.24
CA LYS A 141 -8.04 4.56 6.70
C LYS A 141 -8.06 6.01 7.16
N ARG A 142 -7.73 6.94 6.28
CA ARG A 142 -7.81 8.39 6.49
C ARG A 142 -8.43 9.04 5.25
N LYS A 143 -9.24 10.07 5.43
CA LYS A 143 -9.83 10.85 4.32
C LYS A 143 -8.98 12.04 3.93
N TYR A 144 -8.16 12.52 4.87
CA TYR A 144 -7.26 13.64 4.70
C TYR A 144 -5.93 13.32 5.39
N ILE A 145 -4.81 13.58 4.71
CA ILE A 145 -3.46 13.38 5.23
C ILE A 145 -2.65 14.65 4.94
N LEU A 146 -2.15 15.29 5.99
CA LEU A 146 -1.25 16.43 5.89
C LEU A 146 0.17 16.00 6.24
N ILE A 147 1.11 16.20 5.32
CA ILE A 147 2.53 15.91 5.54
C ILE A 147 3.26 17.21 5.80
N ILE A 148 3.71 17.39 7.04
CA ILE A 148 4.48 18.56 7.47
C ILE A 148 5.96 18.19 7.56
N SER A 149 6.84 19.05 7.05
CA SER A 149 8.29 18.88 7.16
C SER A 149 8.99 20.16 7.61
N GLU A 150 10.31 20.06 7.85
CA GLU A 150 11.15 21.22 8.18
C GLU A 150 11.16 22.25 7.04
N THR A 151 11.12 21.77 5.80
CA THR A 151 11.05 22.63 4.61
C THR A 151 9.92 22.18 3.70
N ASP A 152 9.25 23.14 3.06
CA ASP A 152 8.22 22.92 2.04
C ASP A 152 8.70 21.98 0.92
N SER A 153 9.95 22.16 0.49
CA SER A 153 10.57 21.30 -0.52
C SER A 153 10.66 19.82 -0.11
N MET A 154 10.76 19.52 1.19
CA MET A 154 10.84 18.15 1.68
C MET A 154 9.46 17.50 1.80
N SER A 155 8.43 18.24 2.26
CA SER A 155 7.06 17.72 2.27
C SER A 155 6.55 17.44 0.85
N LYS A 156 6.86 18.31 -0.12
CA LYS A 156 6.55 18.09 -1.55
C LYS A 156 7.18 16.81 -2.12
N LYS A 157 8.43 16.52 -1.78
CA LYS A 157 9.11 15.26 -2.18
C LYS A 157 8.44 14.00 -1.62
N PHE A 158 7.95 14.05 -0.39
CA PHE A 158 7.22 12.92 0.19
C PHE A 158 5.91 12.66 -0.54
N ILE A 159 5.17 13.72 -0.91
CA ILE A 159 3.94 13.60 -1.70
C ILE A 159 4.23 13.05 -3.08
N GLU A 160 5.27 13.57 -3.75
CA GLU A 160 5.70 13.08 -5.04
C GLU A 160 6.02 11.58 -5.00
N TYR A 161 6.76 11.13 -3.97
CA TYR A 161 7.04 9.70 -3.78
C TYR A 161 5.76 8.87 -3.63
N VAL A 162 4.83 9.29 -2.77
CA VAL A 162 3.55 8.57 -2.57
C VAL A 162 2.74 8.54 -3.87
N ALA A 163 2.64 9.67 -4.57
CA ALA A 163 1.91 9.77 -5.84
C ALA A 163 2.55 8.88 -6.92
N ASN A 164 3.87 8.91 -7.08
CA ASN A 164 4.60 8.08 -8.03
C ASN A 164 4.44 6.60 -7.71
N THR A 165 4.47 6.23 -6.43
CA THR A 165 4.22 4.85 -6.02
C THR A 165 2.81 4.39 -6.42
N LEU A 166 1.76 5.21 -6.18
CA LEU A 166 0.39 4.90 -6.60
C LEU A 166 0.24 4.81 -8.14
N LYS A 167 1.01 5.60 -8.89
CA LYS A 167 0.99 5.65 -10.36
C LYS A 167 1.72 4.48 -11.02
N PHE A 168 2.85 4.05 -10.46
CA PHE A 168 3.81 3.23 -11.18
C PHE A 168 4.16 1.91 -10.49
N ASN A 169 3.81 1.70 -9.23
CA ASN A 169 4.03 0.42 -8.57
C ASN A 169 3.03 -0.63 -9.09
N ALA A 170 3.51 -1.53 -9.96
CA ALA A 170 2.66 -2.50 -10.64
C ALA A 170 1.92 -3.45 -9.68
N LEU A 171 2.60 -3.92 -8.62
CA LEU A 171 2.00 -4.84 -7.65
C LEU A 171 0.90 -4.15 -6.82
N LEU A 172 1.15 -2.91 -6.41
CA LEU A 172 0.15 -2.09 -5.71
C LEU A 172 -1.05 -1.82 -6.62
N ARG A 173 -0.83 -1.52 -7.90
CA ARG A 173 -1.92 -1.30 -8.86
C ARG A 173 -2.69 -2.57 -9.22
N GLU A 174 -2.03 -3.73 -9.24
CA GLU A 174 -2.66 -5.05 -9.39
C GLU A 174 -3.63 -5.32 -8.23
N ASP A 175 -3.23 -4.96 -7.01
CA ASP A 175 -3.97 -5.29 -5.79
C ASP A 175 -5.05 -4.28 -5.40
N PHE A 176 -4.77 -2.99 -5.57
CA PHE A 176 -5.62 -1.88 -5.12
C PHE A 176 -6.30 -1.14 -6.28
N GLY A 177 -5.96 -1.47 -7.53
CA GLY A 177 -6.44 -0.78 -8.71
C GLY A 177 -5.75 0.55 -8.97
N GLU A 178 -6.27 1.30 -9.96
CA GLU A 178 -5.73 2.61 -10.31
C GLU A 178 -6.28 3.71 -9.38
N LEU A 179 -5.56 3.99 -8.29
CA LEU A 179 -5.89 5.09 -7.36
C LEU A 179 -5.43 6.47 -7.85
N LEU A 180 -4.40 6.50 -8.69
CA LEU A 180 -3.97 7.67 -9.46
C LEU A 180 -3.61 7.23 -10.88
N SER A 181 -4.00 8.03 -11.87
CA SER A 181 -3.58 7.84 -13.26
C SER A 181 -2.09 8.18 -13.40
N PRO A 182 -1.32 7.38 -14.17
CA PRO A 182 0.05 7.73 -14.57
C PRO A 182 0.16 9.09 -15.28
N LYS A 183 -0.92 9.54 -15.92
CA LYS A 183 -1.00 10.86 -16.55
C LYS A 183 -1.62 11.83 -15.57
N SER A 184 -0.82 12.71 -14.96
CA SER A 184 -1.29 13.63 -13.92
C SER A 184 -2.49 14.49 -14.35
N GLN A 185 -2.58 14.86 -15.64
CA GLN A 185 -3.70 15.63 -16.21
C GLN A 185 -5.06 14.90 -16.17
N MET A 186 -5.06 13.58 -15.99
CA MET A 186 -6.28 12.78 -15.87
C MET A 186 -6.77 12.64 -14.42
N ASN A 187 -6.00 13.16 -13.46
CA ASN A 187 -6.36 13.17 -12.04
C ASN A 187 -7.03 14.51 -11.70
N GLU A 188 -8.03 14.49 -10.81
CA GLU A 188 -8.73 15.71 -10.39
C GLU A 188 -7.78 16.72 -9.70
N ARG A 189 -6.83 16.19 -8.93
CA ARG A 189 -5.76 16.95 -8.29
C ARG A 189 -4.52 16.07 -8.20
N ASP A 190 -3.42 16.54 -8.76
CA ASP A 190 -2.12 15.86 -8.78
C ASP A 190 -1.03 16.85 -9.20
N ASN A 191 -0.46 17.54 -8.22
CA ASN A 191 0.62 18.50 -8.39
C ASN A 191 1.64 18.33 -7.24
N GLN A 192 2.65 19.20 -7.19
CA GLN A 192 3.71 19.09 -6.19
C GLN A 192 3.22 19.29 -4.75
N GLU A 193 2.11 20.00 -4.54
CA GLU A 193 1.61 20.34 -3.22
C GLU A 193 0.59 19.31 -2.71
N SER A 194 -0.09 18.60 -3.61
CA SER A 194 -1.19 17.72 -3.24
C SER A 194 -1.65 16.77 -4.34
N PHE A 195 -2.29 15.68 -3.93
CA PHE A 195 -3.09 14.85 -4.83
C PHE A 195 -4.40 14.39 -4.18
N LEU A 196 -5.42 14.15 -5.02
CA LEU A 196 -6.67 13.51 -4.65
C LEU A 196 -6.76 12.14 -5.35
N SER A 197 -6.75 11.08 -4.55
CA SER A 197 -6.90 9.72 -5.08
C SER A 197 -8.34 9.46 -5.57
N LYS A 198 -8.52 8.52 -6.52
CA LYS A 198 -9.86 8.11 -6.98
C LYS A 198 -10.75 7.51 -5.90
N ALA A 199 -10.17 7.11 -4.76
CA ALA A 199 -10.89 6.67 -3.57
C ALA A 199 -11.35 7.83 -2.66
N GLY A 200 -11.09 9.09 -3.05
CA GLY A 200 -11.51 10.29 -2.32
C GLY A 200 -10.62 10.64 -1.12
N ILE A 201 -9.36 10.17 -1.08
CA ILE A 201 -8.38 10.55 -0.05
C ILE A 201 -7.51 11.67 -0.61
N LEU A 202 -7.50 12.80 0.10
CA LEU A 202 -6.68 13.97 -0.19
C LEU A 202 -5.38 13.91 0.64
N VAL A 203 -4.24 14.10 -0.02
CA VAL A 203 -2.92 14.21 0.62
C VAL A 203 -2.31 15.56 0.24
N GLU A 204 -1.87 16.34 1.22
CA GLU A 204 -1.35 17.71 1.04
C GLU A 204 -0.04 17.93 1.80
N ALA A 205 0.80 18.82 1.27
CA ALA A 205 2.07 19.24 1.85
C ALA A 205 1.88 20.53 2.62
N SER A 206 2.61 20.66 3.72
CA SER A 206 2.74 21.90 4.47
C SER A 206 4.14 22.03 5.07
#